data_AF-A0A383DI76-F1
#
_entry.id   AF-A0A383DI76-F1
#
_cell.length_a   1.000
_cell.length_b   1.000
_cell.length_c   1.000
_cell.angle_alpha   90.00
_cell.angle_beta   90.00
_cell.angle_gamma   90.00
#
_symmetry.space_group_name_H-M   'P 1'
#
loop_
_entity.id
_entity.type
_entity.pdbx_description
1 polymer ?
#
loop_
_entity_poly.entity_id
_entity_poly.type
_entity_poly.pdbx_seq_one_letter_code
_entity_poly.pdbx_strand_id
1 'polypeptide(L)'
;YSGTIFIDPDIITEEDISTFIEAPYAGQGVRTMYDRRVNDWITVTAYLFDATFNDGLTSEIQVNPEFGSSDSAFIEAEKYGIEIGRLPTALRDDVETVWIHRGTQPFGGGNNNILIHIGQALNYINDGILEETLVHEAAHTSLDANHAASSGWLTAQTIDGEFISTYAQDYPDREDIAESFLPYLAIRYRSDRIDQSTFEIITQTIPNRIQYFDDQLFNLYPITTLANEDGPSKI
;
A
#
# COMPACT_ATOMS: atom_id res chain seq x y z
N TYR A 1 14.21 11.30 5.13
CA TYR A 1 13.75 11.45 3.73
C TYR A 1 12.68 12.54 3.62
N SER A 2 12.26 12.98 2.42
CA SER A 2 11.11 13.90 2.30
C SER A 2 9.77 13.16 2.44
N GLY A 3 9.67 12.00 1.77
CA GLY A 3 8.62 10.99 1.92
C GLY A 3 9.23 9.62 1.60
N THR A 4 8.69 8.53 2.15
CA THR A 4 9.35 7.22 2.08
C THR A 4 9.11 6.45 0.80
N ILE A 5 8.07 6.82 0.03
CA ILE A 5 7.81 6.24 -1.30
C ILE A 5 8.93 6.54 -2.32
N PHE A 6 9.87 7.43 -1.98
CA PHE A 6 11.00 7.82 -2.83
C PHE A 6 12.36 7.28 -2.32
N ILE A 7 12.37 6.43 -1.29
CA ILE A 7 13.62 5.89 -0.73
C ILE A 7 14.33 5.02 -1.76
N ASP A 8 13.60 4.08 -2.33
CA ASP A 8 14.08 3.13 -3.32
C ASP A 8 12.86 2.63 -4.13
N PRO A 9 12.90 2.66 -5.48
CA PRO A 9 11.80 2.21 -6.34
C PRO A 9 11.69 0.68 -6.47
N ASP A 10 12.61 -0.09 -5.89
CA ASP A 10 12.66 -1.53 -6.10
C ASP A 10 12.24 -2.35 -4.85
N ILE A 11 11.67 -1.72 -3.81
CA ILE A 11 11.29 -2.43 -2.58
C ILE A 11 10.22 -3.48 -2.90
N ILE A 12 9.20 -3.12 -3.69
CA ILE A 12 8.26 -4.04 -4.32
C ILE A 12 8.23 -3.73 -5.81
N THR A 13 8.27 -4.75 -6.66
CA THR A 13 8.29 -4.54 -8.12
C THR A 13 7.17 -5.29 -8.83
N GLU A 14 6.95 -4.93 -10.09
CA GLU A 14 5.96 -5.60 -10.95
C GLU A 14 6.22 -7.11 -11.14
N GLU A 15 7.46 -7.57 -10.90
CA GLU A 15 7.86 -8.97 -10.98
C GLU A 15 7.57 -9.76 -9.68
N ASP A 16 7.24 -9.07 -8.58
CA ASP A 16 6.84 -9.73 -7.35
C ASP A 16 5.48 -10.44 -7.51
N ILE A 17 5.33 -11.55 -6.79
CA ILE A 17 4.13 -12.38 -6.81
C ILE A 17 2.92 -11.55 -6.40
N SER A 18 1.89 -11.55 -7.25
CA SER A 18 0.57 -11.07 -6.88
C SER A 18 -0.31 -12.24 -6.41
N THR A 19 -1.06 -12.00 -5.35
CA THR A 19 -2.11 -12.91 -4.84
C THR A 19 -3.41 -12.82 -5.63
N PHE A 20 -3.53 -11.83 -6.52
CA PHE A 20 -4.71 -11.60 -7.33
C PHE A 20 -5.07 -12.83 -8.18
N ILE A 21 -6.33 -13.23 -8.13
CA ILE A 21 -6.86 -14.34 -8.95
C ILE A 21 -7.61 -13.77 -10.14
N GLU A 22 -8.66 -13.00 -9.87
CA GLU A 22 -9.55 -12.43 -10.87
C GLU A 22 -10.38 -11.29 -10.29
N ALA A 23 -10.97 -10.49 -11.18
CA ALA A 23 -11.96 -9.46 -10.85
C ALA A 23 -13.17 -9.58 -11.81
N PRO A 24 -14.03 -10.60 -11.67
CA PRO A 24 -15.21 -10.76 -12.50
C PRO A 24 -16.10 -9.52 -12.49
N TYR A 25 -16.63 -9.17 -13.66
CA TYR A 25 -17.54 -8.05 -13.80
C TYR A 25 -18.88 -8.33 -13.11
N ALA A 26 -19.22 -7.50 -12.12
CA ALA A 26 -20.43 -7.60 -11.31
C ALA A 26 -21.58 -6.70 -11.81
N GLY A 27 -21.37 -6.00 -12.92
CA GLY A 27 -22.36 -5.09 -13.52
C GLY A 27 -22.08 -3.63 -13.20
N GLN A 28 -23.14 -2.81 -13.23
CA GLN A 28 -23.07 -1.41 -12.82
C GLN A 28 -23.96 -1.14 -11.62
N GLY A 29 -23.52 -0.24 -10.76
CA GLY A 29 -24.29 0.16 -9.58
C GLY A 29 -24.00 1.60 -9.16
N VAL A 30 -24.97 2.22 -8.50
CA VAL A 30 -24.77 3.54 -7.91
C VAL A 30 -23.79 3.41 -6.74
N ARG A 31 -22.71 4.17 -6.77
CA ARG A 31 -21.70 4.26 -5.70
C ARG A 31 -21.41 5.72 -5.39
N THR A 32 -21.06 5.98 -4.14
CA THR A 32 -20.52 7.27 -3.70
C THR A 32 -19.02 7.10 -3.54
N MET A 33 -18.24 7.85 -4.32
CA MET A 33 -16.79 7.75 -4.42
C MET A 33 -16.18 9.12 -4.14
N TYR A 34 -15.05 9.20 -3.46
CA TYR A 34 -14.33 10.47 -3.32
C TYR A 34 -13.53 10.77 -4.58
N ASP A 35 -13.69 11.97 -5.16
CA ASP A 35 -12.94 12.37 -6.35
C ASP A 35 -12.17 13.67 -6.08
N ARG A 36 -10.85 13.53 -5.94
CA ARG A 36 -9.92 14.65 -5.71
C ARG A 36 -9.97 15.72 -6.82
N ARG A 37 -10.45 15.41 -8.03
CA ARG A 37 -10.57 16.41 -9.12
C ARG A 37 -11.59 17.50 -8.80
N VAL A 38 -12.62 17.16 -8.03
CA VAL A 38 -13.62 18.10 -7.51
C VAL A 38 -13.47 18.34 -6.01
N ASN A 39 -12.59 17.58 -5.36
CA ASN A 39 -12.32 17.61 -3.92
C ASN A 39 -13.60 17.41 -3.09
N ASP A 40 -14.44 16.46 -3.52
CA ASP A 40 -15.71 16.13 -2.89
C ASP A 40 -16.15 14.70 -3.24
N TRP A 41 -17.17 14.23 -2.53
CA TRP A 41 -17.87 12.99 -2.82
C TRP A 41 -18.76 13.13 -4.05
N ILE A 42 -18.62 12.22 -5.00
CA ILE A 42 -19.47 12.13 -6.18
C ILE A 42 -20.34 10.87 -6.10
N THR A 43 -21.53 10.92 -6.70
CA THR A 43 -22.37 9.74 -6.86
C THR A 43 -22.49 9.41 -8.34
N VAL A 44 -22.07 8.21 -8.72
CA VAL A 44 -22.01 7.75 -10.11
C VAL A 44 -22.53 6.33 -10.24
N THR A 45 -22.95 5.93 -11.44
CA THR A 45 -23.23 4.53 -11.77
C THR A 45 -21.92 3.89 -12.25
N ALA A 46 -21.13 3.37 -11.31
CA ALA A 46 -19.81 2.79 -11.54
C ALA A 46 -19.90 1.42 -12.21
N TYR A 47 -18.85 1.01 -12.92
CA TYR A 47 -18.60 -0.38 -13.28
C TYR A 47 -17.99 -1.09 -12.06
N LEU A 48 -18.52 -2.26 -11.71
CA LEU A 48 -18.18 -2.97 -10.50
C LEU A 48 -17.50 -4.29 -10.84
N PHE A 49 -16.44 -4.62 -10.09
CA PHE A 49 -15.71 -5.87 -10.22
C PHE A 49 -15.42 -6.45 -8.85
N ASP A 50 -15.68 -7.74 -8.66
CA ASP A 50 -15.46 -8.43 -7.39
C ASP A 50 -14.06 -9.05 -7.41
N ALA A 51 -13.04 -8.29 -7.00
CA ALA A 51 -11.67 -8.78 -6.95
C ALA A 51 -11.50 -9.85 -5.86
N THR A 52 -10.78 -10.92 -6.19
CA THR A 52 -10.49 -12.03 -5.29
C THR A 52 -8.99 -12.33 -5.23
N PHE A 53 -8.52 -12.74 -4.05
CA PHE A 53 -7.13 -13.05 -3.78
C PHE A 53 -6.98 -14.48 -3.26
N ASN A 54 -5.83 -15.10 -3.50
CA ASN A 54 -5.58 -16.51 -3.16
C ASN A 54 -5.35 -16.80 -1.67
N ASP A 55 -5.34 -15.76 -0.83
CA ASP A 55 -5.40 -15.83 0.63
C ASP A 55 -6.83 -15.72 1.19
N GLY A 56 -7.82 -15.58 0.30
CA GLY A 56 -9.24 -15.54 0.65
C GLY A 56 -9.80 -14.13 0.87
N LEU A 57 -8.99 -13.08 0.74
CA LEU A 57 -9.48 -11.70 0.76
C LEU A 57 -10.26 -11.36 -0.52
N THR A 58 -11.09 -10.33 -0.43
CA THR A 58 -11.88 -9.79 -1.55
C THR A 58 -12.02 -8.29 -1.45
N SER A 59 -12.14 -7.61 -2.59
CA SER A 59 -12.42 -6.16 -2.65
C SER A 59 -13.37 -5.83 -3.80
N GLU A 60 -14.29 -4.89 -3.61
CA GLU A 60 -15.10 -4.35 -4.71
C GLU A 60 -14.34 -3.22 -5.42
N ILE A 61 -13.88 -3.46 -6.64
CA ILE A 61 -13.26 -2.43 -7.46
C ILE A 61 -14.35 -1.66 -8.20
N GLN A 62 -14.42 -0.35 -7.95
CA GLN A 62 -15.42 0.56 -8.47
C GLN A 62 -14.74 1.51 -9.47
N VAL A 63 -15.01 1.30 -10.76
CA VAL A 63 -14.44 2.11 -11.84
C VAL A 63 -15.47 3.14 -12.30
N ASN A 64 -15.06 4.41 -12.32
CA ASN A 64 -15.93 5.50 -12.69
C ASN A 64 -16.54 5.30 -14.12
N PRO A 65 -17.80 5.69 -14.40
CA PRO A 65 -18.40 5.51 -15.72
C PRO A 65 -17.66 6.23 -16.87
N GLU A 66 -16.78 7.19 -16.58
CA GLU A 66 -15.97 7.91 -17.57
C GLU A 66 -15.04 7.02 -18.42
N PHE A 67 -14.85 5.76 -18.03
CA PHE A 67 -14.12 4.76 -18.81
C PHE A 67 -14.92 4.20 -19.99
N GLY A 68 -16.23 4.51 -20.08
CA GLY A 68 -17.02 4.36 -21.29
C GLY A 68 -17.58 2.96 -21.56
N SER A 69 -16.93 1.88 -21.09
CA SER A 69 -17.44 0.51 -21.19
C SER A 69 -16.93 -0.37 -20.05
N SER A 70 -17.59 -1.52 -19.84
CA SER A 70 -17.11 -2.57 -18.93
C SER A 70 -15.74 -3.10 -19.35
N ASP A 71 -15.46 -3.20 -20.65
CA ASP A 71 -14.19 -3.73 -21.15
C ASP A 71 -13.02 -2.78 -20.84
N SER A 72 -13.22 -1.47 -21.04
CA SER A 72 -12.22 -0.47 -20.68
C SER A 72 -12.06 -0.32 -19.18
N ALA A 73 -13.13 -0.47 -18.42
CA ALA A 73 -13.07 -0.48 -16.96
C ALA A 73 -12.37 -1.73 -16.42
N PHE A 74 -12.56 -2.90 -17.05
CA PHE A 74 -11.94 -4.16 -16.65
C PHE A 74 -10.42 -4.09 -16.76
N ILE A 75 -9.87 -3.45 -17.80
CA ILE A 75 -8.41 -3.25 -17.95
C ILE A 75 -7.81 -2.58 -16.71
N GLU A 76 -8.46 -1.53 -16.19
CA GLU A 76 -7.98 -0.85 -14.99
C GLU A 76 -8.22 -1.69 -13.73
N ALA A 77 -9.39 -2.33 -13.61
CA ALA A 77 -9.72 -3.16 -12.47
C ALA A 77 -8.77 -4.36 -12.33
N GLU A 78 -8.46 -5.04 -13.43
CA GLU A 78 -7.50 -6.14 -13.48
C GLU A 78 -6.10 -5.64 -13.12
N LYS A 79 -5.64 -4.54 -13.74
CA LYS A 79 -4.33 -3.97 -13.46
C LYS A 79 -4.15 -3.68 -11.96
N TYR A 80 -5.01 -2.84 -11.38
CA TYR A 80 -4.83 -2.46 -9.98
C TYR A 80 -5.20 -3.58 -9.01
N GLY A 81 -6.03 -4.54 -9.41
CA GLY A 81 -6.21 -5.79 -8.67
C GLY A 81 -4.89 -6.57 -8.55
N ILE A 82 -4.13 -6.69 -9.64
CA ILE A 82 -2.80 -7.31 -9.64
C ILE A 82 -1.84 -6.52 -8.74
N GLU A 83 -1.76 -5.19 -8.90
CA GLU A 83 -0.87 -4.33 -8.11
C GLU A 83 -1.16 -4.43 -6.60
N ILE A 84 -2.43 -4.32 -6.22
CA ILE A 84 -2.85 -4.46 -4.82
C ILE A 84 -2.54 -5.88 -4.32
N GLY A 85 -2.71 -6.91 -5.15
CA GLY A 85 -2.40 -8.29 -4.80
C GLY A 85 -0.92 -8.56 -4.48
N ARG A 86 0.01 -7.67 -4.85
CA ARG A 86 1.43 -7.75 -4.45
C ARG A 86 1.66 -7.29 -3.01
N LEU A 87 0.73 -6.51 -2.46
CA LEU A 87 0.83 -6.00 -1.09
C LEU A 87 0.66 -7.12 -0.06
N PRO A 88 1.31 -7.01 1.11
CA PRO A 88 1.05 -7.88 2.25
C PRO A 88 -0.43 -8.03 2.57
N THR A 89 -0.83 -9.23 3.02
CA THR A 89 -2.21 -9.51 3.46
C THR A 89 -2.65 -8.50 4.52
N ALA A 90 -1.78 -8.21 5.50
CA ALA A 90 -2.04 -7.22 6.54
C ALA A 90 -2.34 -5.80 6.03
N LEU A 91 -1.87 -5.44 4.82
CA LEU A 91 -2.20 -4.16 4.21
C LEU A 91 -3.50 -4.21 3.39
N ARG A 92 -3.98 -5.41 3.06
CA ARG A 92 -5.23 -5.64 2.32
C ARG A 92 -6.43 -5.97 3.21
N ASP A 93 -6.21 -6.33 4.48
CA ASP A 93 -7.24 -6.82 5.40
C ASP A 93 -8.49 -5.92 5.48
N ASP A 94 -8.30 -4.59 5.46
CA ASP A 94 -9.38 -3.62 5.54
C ASP A 94 -9.66 -2.92 4.19
N VAL A 95 -9.04 -3.36 3.09
CA VAL A 95 -9.29 -2.82 1.74
C VAL A 95 -10.57 -3.44 1.17
N GLU A 96 -11.71 -2.97 1.62
CA GLU A 96 -13.03 -3.44 1.16
C GLU A 96 -13.35 -2.96 -0.26
N THR A 97 -12.85 -1.77 -0.65
CA THR A 97 -13.19 -1.14 -1.93
C THR A 97 -11.98 -0.47 -2.59
N VAL A 98 -12.04 -0.27 -3.91
CA VAL A 98 -11.04 0.51 -4.66
C VAL A 98 -11.76 1.47 -5.59
N TRP A 99 -11.42 2.76 -5.54
CA TRP A 99 -12.00 3.77 -6.43
C TRP A 99 -11.04 4.13 -7.56
N ILE A 100 -11.47 3.92 -8.80
CA ILE A 100 -10.65 4.22 -9.97
C ILE A 100 -11.27 5.35 -10.79
N HIS A 101 -10.52 6.44 -10.92
CA HIS A 101 -10.87 7.63 -11.68
C HIS A 101 -9.81 7.94 -12.74
N ARG A 102 -10.19 8.68 -13.79
CA ARG A 102 -9.21 9.39 -14.63
C ARG A 102 -8.68 10.61 -13.89
N GLY A 103 -7.54 11.15 -14.36
CA GLY A 103 -6.95 12.38 -13.83
C GLY A 103 -5.59 12.14 -13.17
N THR A 104 -4.97 13.19 -12.68
CA THR A 104 -3.58 13.19 -12.18
C THR A 104 -3.51 13.64 -10.72
N GLN A 105 -4.55 13.35 -9.92
CA GLN A 105 -4.53 13.64 -8.50
C GLN A 105 -3.79 12.52 -7.74
N PRO A 106 -3.17 12.80 -6.59
CA PRO A 106 -2.52 11.79 -5.77
C PRO A 106 -3.48 10.67 -5.38
N PHE A 107 -2.92 9.50 -5.07
CA PHE A 107 -3.70 8.41 -4.49
C PHE A 107 -4.22 8.79 -3.08
N GLY A 108 -4.97 7.89 -2.46
CA GLY A 108 -5.39 8.06 -1.08
C GLY A 108 -5.79 6.74 -0.44
N GLY A 109 -5.45 6.58 0.83
CA GLY A 109 -5.90 5.49 1.69
C GLY A 109 -6.88 5.96 2.78
N GLY A 110 -7.54 4.99 3.41
CA GLY A 110 -8.52 5.17 4.46
C GLY A 110 -9.96 4.88 4.00
N ASN A 111 -10.92 4.93 4.93
CA ASN A 111 -12.33 4.58 4.65
C ASN A 111 -12.50 3.18 4.01
N ASN A 112 -11.67 2.22 4.44
CA ASN A 112 -11.62 0.87 3.88
C ASN A 112 -11.47 0.88 2.34
N ASN A 113 -10.72 1.85 1.81
CA ASN A 113 -10.63 2.13 0.39
C ASN A 113 -9.21 2.54 -0.03
N ILE A 114 -8.84 2.18 -1.27
CA ILE A 114 -7.74 2.81 -1.99
C ILE A 114 -8.30 3.63 -3.16
N LEU A 115 -7.97 4.92 -3.18
CA LEU A 115 -8.32 5.87 -4.24
C LEU A 115 -7.19 5.97 -5.26
N ILE A 116 -7.53 5.74 -6.53
CA ILE A 116 -6.59 5.71 -7.65
C ILE A 116 -7.06 6.68 -8.74
N HIS A 117 -6.17 7.59 -9.15
CA HIS A 117 -6.31 8.38 -10.36
C HIS A 117 -5.28 7.91 -11.39
N ILE A 118 -5.75 7.31 -12.50
CA ILE A 118 -4.88 6.56 -13.41
C ILE A 118 -3.81 7.40 -14.11
N GLY A 119 -4.05 8.71 -14.29
CA GLY A 119 -3.03 9.61 -14.85
C GLY A 119 -1.90 9.89 -13.88
N GLN A 120 -2.17 9.87 -12.56
CA GLN A 120 -1.10 9.94 -11.56
C GLN A 120 -0.39 8.61 -11.41
N ALA A 121 -1.12 7.49 -11.52
CA ALA A 121 -0.51 6.17 -11.56
C ALA A 121 0.53 6.06 -12.69
N LEU A 122 0.28 6.66 -13.86
CA LEU A 122 1.27 6.71 -14.94
C LEU A 122 2.56 7.45 -14.53
N ASN A 123 2.46 8.50 -13.72
CA ASN A 123 3.65 9.17 -13.20
C ASN A 123 4.39 8.25 -12.22
N TYR A 124 3.68 7.61 -11.29
CA TYR A 124 4.29 6.66 -10.36
C TYR A 124 4.93 5.46 -11.06
N ILE A 125 4.33 4.94 -12.11
CA ILE A 125 4.93 3.87 -12.94
C ILE A 125 6.21 4.36 -13.62
N ASN A 126 6.20 5.57 -14.19
CA ASN A 126 7.40 6.12 -14.84
C ASN A 126 8.53 6.39 -13.85
N ASP A 127 8.18 6.73 -12.61
CA ASP A 127 9.12 6.95 -11.51
C ASP A 127 9.53 5.63 -10.82
N GLY A 128 8.86 4.51 -11.14
CA GLY A 128 9.11 3.19 -10.56
C GLY A 128 8.61 3.02 -9.12
N ILE A 129 7.60 3.79 -8.68
CA ILE A 129 7.18 3.87 -7.27
C ILE A 129 5.68 3.57 -7.06
N LEU A 130 5.03 2.87 -8.01
CA LEU A 130 3.59 2.62 -7.91
C LEU A 130 3.29 1.73 -6.71
N GLU A 131 4.04 0.65 -6.55
CA GLU A 131 3.89 -0.34 -5.50
C GLU A 131 4.20 0.26 -4.12
N GLU A 132 5.28 1.05 -4.01
CA GLU A 132 5.65 1.82 -2.82
C GLU A 132 4.53 2.78 -2.40
N THR A 133 3.92 3.46 -3.38
CA THR A 133 2.77 4.33 -3.14
C THR A 133 1.58 3.52 -2.64
N LEU A 134 1.29 2.37 -3.24
CA LEU A 134 0.19 1.51 -2.80
C LEU A 134 0.43 0.94 -1.39
N VAL A 135 1.66 0.61 -1.01
CA VAL A 135 2.01 0.23 0.37
C VAL A 135 1.64 1.35 1.34
N HIS A 136 2.01 2.59 1.03
CA HIS A 136 1.71 3.76 1.87
C HIS A 136 0.19 3.93 2.05
N GLU A 137 -0.58 3.94 0.95
CA GLU A 137 -2.04 4.14 1.01
C GLU A 137 -2.77 2.95 1.66
N ALA A 138 -2.28 1.73 1.46
CA ALA A 138 -2.85 0.54 2.09
C ALA A 138 -2.52 0.48 3.60
N ALA A 139 -1.38 1.03 4.03
CA ALA A 139 -1.06 1.18 5.45
C ALA A 139 -2.02 2.16 6.15
N HIS A 140 -2.35 3.29 5.52
CA HIS A 140 -3.43 4.15 6.02
C HIS A 140 -4.76 3.40 6.14
N THR A 141 -5.05 2.56 5.15
CA THR A 141 -6.34 1.86 5.08
C THR A 141 -6.49 0.80 6.15
N SER A 142 -5.45 -0.01 6.36
CA SER A 142 -5.54 -1.23 7.18
C SER A 142 -4.85 -1.15 8.53
N LEU A 143 -3.97 -0.17 8.76
CA LEU A 143 -3.19 -0.11 9.99
C LEU A 143 -3.56 1.09 10.89
N ASP A 144 -3.86 2.26 10.33
CA ASP A 144 -4.00 3.49 11.13
C ASP A 144 -5.04 3.37 12.24
N ALA A 145 -6.23 2.84 11.91
CA ALA A 145 -7.34 2.74 12.86
C ALA A 145 -6.99 1.94 14.13
N ASN A 146 -6.13 0.92 13.99
CA ASN A 146 -5.75 0.03 15.08
C ASN A 146 -4.42 0.46 15.75
N HIS A 147 -3.50 1.06 14.99
CA HIS A 147 -2.12 1.24 15.43
C HIS A 147 -1.70 2.68 15.67
N ALA A 148 -2.16 3.66 14.88
CA ALA A 148 -1.61 5.03 14.91
C ALA A 148 -1.78 5.72 16.28
N ALA A 149 -2.89 5.48 16.97
CA ALA A 149 -3.16 6.00 18.31
C ALA A 149 -2.88 5.00 19.44
N SER A 150 -2.30 3.84 19.12
CA SER A 150 -2.05 2.79 20.12
C SER A 150 -0.92 3.20 21.07
N SER A 151 -1.02 2.78 22.34
CA SER A 151 0.03 3.08 23.33
C SER A 151 1.41 2.52 22.94
N GLY A 152 1.45 1.36 22.27
CA GLY A 152 2.70 0.75 21.80
C GLY A 152 3.36 1.58 20.71
N TRP A 153 2.58 2.03 19.72
CA TRP A 153 3.09 2.88 18.64
C TRP A 153 3.59 4.23 19.15
N LEU A 154 2.79 4.93 19.96
CA LEU A 154 3.16 6.23 20.51
C LEU A 154 4.41 6.14 21.41
N THR A 155 4.57 5.02 22.13
CA THR A 155 5.79 4.74 22.91
C THR A 155 6.99 4.53 22.00
N ALA A 156 6.86 3.72 20.94
CA ALA A 156 7.92 3.50 19.96
C ALA A 156 8.35 4.82 19.29
N GLN A 157 7.37 5.62 18.83
CA GLN A 157 7.60 6.96 18.28
C GLN A 157 8.37 7.87 19.25
N THR A 158 7.98 7.88 20.53
CA THR A 158 8.65 8.70 21.56
C THR A 158 10.08 8.24 21.83
N ILE A 159 10.34 6.93 21.86
CA ILE A 159 11.67 6.38 22.16
C ILE A 159 12.63 6.59 20.98
N ASP A 160 12.16 6.42 19.75
CA ASP A 160 12.96 6.72 18.56
C ASP A 160 13.37 8.20 18.53
N GLY A 161 12.48 9.10 18.94
CA GLY A 161 12.76 10.53 19.09
C GLY A 161 12.95 11.29 17.77
N GLU A 162 12.94 10.58 16.64
CA GLU A 162 13.03 11.08 15.28
C GLU A 162 12.01 10.37 14.37
N PHE A 163 11.86 10.91 13.16
CA PHE A 163 10.95 10.39 12.13
C PHE A 163 11.73 10.03 10.87
N ILE A 164 11.27 8.99 10.16
CA ILE A 164 11.95 8.50 8.96
C ILE A 164 11.88 9.52 7.79
N SER A 165 10.83 10.34 7.76
CA SER A 165 10.65 11.39 6.77
C SER A 165 10.17 12.71 7.37
N THR A 166 10.39 13.82 6.66
CA THR A 166 9.83 15.12 7.03
C THR A 166 8.31 15.10 6.97
N TYR A 167 7.71 14.29 6.06
CA TYR A 167 6.26 14.16 5.99
C TYR A 167 5.69 13.49 7.25
N ALA A 168 6.30 12.40 7.71
CA ALA A 168 5.97 11.77 8.98
C ALA A 168 6.18 12.73 10.17
N GLN A 169 7.25 13.53 10.16
CA GLN A 169 7.53 14.51 11.20
C GLN A 169 6.50 15.64 11.27
N ASP A 170 6.06 16.15 10.12
CA ASP A 170 5.10 17.26 10.03
C ASP A 170 3.67 16.81 10.40
N TYR A 171 3.36 15.52 10.21
CA TYR A 171 2.03 14.93 10.44
C TYR A 171 2.12 13.60 11.22
N PRO A 172 2.65 13.60 12.46
CA PRO A 172 3.02 12.38 13.18
C PRO A 172 1.82 11.51 13.58
N ASP A 173 0.65 12.11 13.74
CA ASP A 173 -0.59 11.40 14.11
C ASP A 173 -1.32 10.81 12.89
N ARG A 174 -0.83 11.09 11.67
CA ARG A 174 -1.49 10.69 10.42
C ARG A 174 -0.57 9.89 9.51
N GLU A 175 0.67 10.33 9.32
CA GLU A 175 1.57 9.82 8.28
C GLU A 175 2.62 8.83 8.81
N ASP A 176 2.87 8.81 10.13
CA ASP A 176 4.00 8.08 10.68
C ASP A 176 3.93 6.55 10.47
N ILE A 177 2.74 5.95 10.59
CA ILE A 177 2.54 4.51 10.29
C ILE A 177 2.79 4.24 8.81
N ALA A 178 2.12 4.98 7.92
CA ALA A 178 2.20 4.78 6.48
C ALA A 178 3.61 5.01 5.93
N GLU A 179 4.30 6.03 6.44
CA GLU A 179 5.69 6.31 6.09
C GLU A 179 6.67 5.31 6.71
N SER A 180 6.36 4.69 7.85
CA SER A 180 7.28 3.74 8.50
C SER A 180 7.14 2.31 7.98
N PHE A 181 5.97 1.92 7.44
CA PHE A 181 5.71 0.53 7.07
C PHE A 181 6.51 0.07 5.83
N LEU A 182 6.66 0.93 4.82
CA LEU A 182 7.47 0.61 3.65
C LEU A 182 8.96 0.39 3.99
N PRO A 183 9.63 1.29 4.75
CA PRO A 183 10.96 1.03 5.30
C PRO A 183 11.05 -0.26 6.13
N TYR A 184 10.02 -0.58 6.91
CA TYR A 184 9.95 -1.83 7.65
C TYR A 184 10.01 -3.05 6.72
N LEU A 185 9.22 -3.06 5.64
CA LEU A 185 9.27 -4.10 4.61
C LEU A 185 10.65 -4.20 3.97
N ALA A 186 11.26 -3.05 3.64
CA ALA A 186 12.60 -2.97 3.08
C ALA A 186 13.63 -3.66 3.99
N ILE A 187 13.64 -3.34 5.28
CA ILE A 187 14.62 -3.88 6.24
C ILE A 187 14.41 -5.37 6.50
N ARG A 188 13.17 -5.82 6.65
CA ARG A 188 12.88 -7.19 7.12
C ARG A 188 12.76 -8.21 6.00
N TYR A 189 12.33 -7.79 4.81
CA TYR A 189 11.94 -8.70 3.73
C TYR A 189 12.66 -8.43 2.41
N ARG A 190 13.29 -7.27 2.25
CA ARG A 190 13.85 -6.80 0.97
C ARG A 190 15.20 -6.09 1.17
N SER A 191 15.96 -6.50 2.17
CA SER A 191 17.23 -5.84 2.51
C SER A 191 18.29 -5.99 1.42
N ASP A 192 18.12 -6.98 0.55
CA ASP A 192 18.92 -7.20 -0.67
C ASP A 192 18.63 -6.19 -1.78
N ARG A 193 17.53 -5.44 -1.69
CA ARG A 193 17.09 -4.46 -2.69
C ARG A 193 17.46 -3.01 -2.35
N ILE A 194 17.92 -2.76 -1.12
CA ILE A 194 18.36 -1.42 -0.68
C ILE A 194 19.86 -1.42 -0.41
N ASP A 195 20.50 -0.26 -0.55
CA ASP A 195 21.90 -0.14 -0.19
C ASP A 195 22.15 -0.13 1.34
N GLN A 196 23.38 -0.45 1.72
CA GLN A 196 23.79 -0.51 3.13
C GLN A 196 23.55 0.80 3.88
N SER A 197 23.67 1.95 3.20
CA SER A 197 23.48 3.26 3.82
C SER A 197 22.02 3.52 4.17
N THR A 198 21.11 3.12 3.28
CA THR A 198 19.67 3.19 3.48
C THR A 198 19.24 2.24 4.59
N PHE A 199 19.78 1.02 4.61
CA PHE A 199 19.54 0.07 5.68
C PHE A 199 19.94 0.65 7.05
N GLU A 200 21.13 1.24 7.15
CA GLU A 200 21.65 1.85 8.37
C GLU A 200 20.84 3.07 8.80
N ILE A 201 20.44 3.94 7.88
CA ILE A 201 19.60 5.10 8.19
C ILE A 201 18.28 4.64 8.80
N ILE A 202 17.55 3.73 8.15
CA ILE A 202 16.24 3.29 8.64
C ILE A 202 16.38 2.64 10.01
N THR A 203 17.33 1.71 10.18
CA THR A 203 17.51 0.96 11.44
C THR A 203 18.05 1.81 12.59
N GLN A 204 18.71 2.93 12.31
CA GLN A 204 19.16 3.87 13.34
C GLN A 204 18.11 4.94 13.67
N THR A 205 17.27 5.33 12.71
CA THR A 205 16.27 6.39 12.90
C THR A 205 14.99 5.89 13.56
N ILE A 206 14.47 4.72 13.17
CA ILE A 206 13.18 4.20 13.68
C ILE A 206 13.23 2.76 14.24
N PRO A 207 14.25 2.36 15.03
CA PRO A 207 14.40 0.99 15.50
C PRO A 207 13.22 0.47 16.34
N ASN A 208 12.57 1.32 17.14
CA ASN A 208 11.47 0.90 18.00
C ASN A 208 10.16 0.77 17.21
N ARG A 209 9.92 1.59 16.18
CA ARG A 209 8.78 1.38 15.26
C ARG A 209 8.93 0.09 14.45
N ILE A 210 10.15 -0.22 14.00
CA ILE A 210 10.44 -1.52 13.37
C ILE A 210 10.10 -2.66 14.33
N GLN A 211 10.58 -2.59 15.59
CA GLN A 211 10.28 -3.60 16.60
C GLN A 211 8.78 -3.71 16.89
N TYR A 212 8.07 -2.58 16.94
CA TYR A 212 6.63 -2.57 17.13
C TYR A 212 5.92 -3.38 16.03
N PHE A 213 6.30 -3.19 14.76
CA PHE A 213 5.73 -3.95 13.65
C PHE A 213 6.08 -5.45 13.72
N ASP A 214 7.31 -5.80 14.11
CA ASP A 214 7.69 -7.21 14.34
C ASP A 214 6.78 -7.89 15.38
N ASP A 215 6.30 -7.13 16.37
CA ASP A 215 5.45 -7.64 17.45
C ASP A 215 3.96 -7.78 17.06
N GLN A 216 3.52 -7.25 15.90
CA GLN A 216 2.09 -7.24 15.51
C GLN A 216 1.60 -8.55 14.87
N LEU A 217 2.46 -9.54 14.65
CA LEU A 217 2.12 -10.83 14.00
C LEU A 217 1.39 -10.66 12.65
N PHE A 218 1.73 -9.63 11.89
CA PHE A 218 1.13 -9.36 10.59
C PHE A 218 1.30 -10.54 9.63
N ASN A 219 0.24 -10.86 8.90
CA ASN A 219 0.35 -11.79 7.76
C ASN A 219 0.95 -11.03 6.58
N LEU A 220 2.21 -11.32 6.26
CA LEU A 220 2.94 -10.61 5.22
C LEU A 220 2.92 -11.27 3.85
N TYR A 221 2.20 -12.38 3.69
CA TYR A 221 2.00 -13.02 2.39
C TYR A 221 1.43 -12.01 1.35
N PRO A 222 1.95 -11.94 0.11
CA PRO A 222 2.92 -12.86 -0.53
C PRO A 222 4.39 -12.52 -0.28
N ILE A 223 4.70 -11.47 0.48
CA ILE A 223 6.06 -11.08 0.83
C ILE A 223 6.65 -12.13 1.78
N THR A 224 7.54 -12.97 1.26
CA THR A 224 8.33 -13.90 2.06
C THR A 224 9.61 -13.24 2.56
N THR A 225 10.10 -13.70 3.71
CA THR A 225 11.48 -13.42 4.13
C THR A 225 12.43 -13.89 3.04
N LEU A 226 13.54 -13.17 2.85
CA LEU A 226 14.63 -13.69 2.03
C LEU A 226 14.99 -15.09 2.52
N ALA A 227 15.08 -16.05 1.60
CA ALA A 227 15.63 -17.35 1.95
C ALA A 227 17.01 -17.08 2.53
N ASN A 228 17.22 -17.41 3.80
CA ASN A 228 18.55 -17.43 4.36
C ASN A 228 19.39 -18.35 3.46
N GLU A 229 20.30 -17.78 2.66
CA GLU A 229 21.33 -18.58 1.97
C GLU A 229 22.32 -19.24 2.95
N ASP A 230 22.08 -19.14 4.26
CA ASP A 230 22.80 -19.88 5.29
C ASP A 230 21.86 -20.75 6.15
N GLY A 231 21.49 -21.91 5.60
CA GLY A 231 21.10 -23.09 6.37
C GLY A 231 22.32 -24.00 6.58
N PRO A 232 22.49 -24.65 7.74
CA PRO A 232 23.79 -25.04 8.26
C PRO A 232 24.46 -26.16 7.45
N SER A 233 25.76 -26.02 7.23
CA SER A 233 26.64 -27.15 6.93
C SER A 233 26.51 -28.18 8.05
N LYS A 234 25.75 -29.24 7.78
CA LYS A 234 25.82 -30.50 8.52
C LYS A 234 26.74 -31.43 7.74
N ILE A 235 28.01 -31.51 8.14
CA ILE A 235 28.72 -32.74 8.56
C ILE A 235 29.88 -32.31 9.48
#